data_AF-A0A519WMZ6-F1
#
_entry.id   AF-A0A519WMZ6-F1
#
_cell.length_a   1.000
_cell.length_b   1.000
_cell.length_c   1.000
_cell.angle_alpha   90.00
_cell.angle_beta   90.00
_cell.angle_gamma   90.00
#
_symmetry.space_group_name_H-M   'P 1'
#
loop_
_entity.id
_entity.type
_entity.pdbx_description
1 polymer ?
#
loop_
_entity_poly.entity_id
_entity_poly.type
_entity_poly.pdbx_seq_one_letter_code
_entity_poly.pdbx_strand_id
1 'polypeptide(L)'
;MYDSLSSYWQFLRHPKLLKFSKNKLQLRNDFITLLILDFMIAFLVMGTLSILLHYKLIKEYPLIDLTKRFGLLSAGFLICVAAPFLEEGIFRYQLRKRTLSIYFLTISLACIAISNTANDYLKIAIFISLFLIAVLCDTRFKSMPKVKSYFLWQKLYGWFFYLTAVIFAYVHLSNTKGLTVADPSFILYILAQLVIGLSLGYLRIKYGLIYAILFHASYNGLLFLIMALGGA
;
A
#
# COMPACT_ATOMS: atom_id res chain seq x y z
N MET A 1 23.16 -5.16 -5.89
CA MET A 1 22.30 -3.99 -5.59
C MET A 1 21.89 -3.26 -6.88
N TYR A 2 22.83 -2.89 -7.75
CA TYR A 2 22.51 -2.21 -9.03
C TYR A 2 21.48 -2.95 -9.88
N ASP A 3 21.64 -4.26 -10.08
CA ASP A 3 20.70 -5.07 -10.87
C ASP A 3 19.29 -5.13 -10.26
N SER A 4 19.18 -5.12 -8.93
CA SER A 4 17.91 -5.14 -8.21
C SER A 4 17.15 -3.82 -8.38
N LEU A 5 17.82 -2.67 -8.19
CA LEU A 5 17.22 -1.35 -8.42
C LEU A 5 16.83 -1.15 -9.89
N SER A 6 17.70 -1.55 -10.83
CA SER A 6 17.41 -1.47 -12.25
C SER A 6 16.20 -2.33 -12.63
N SER A 7 16.13 -3.57 -12.12
CA SER A 7 14.99 -4.47 -12.34
C SER A 7 13.69 -3.92 -11.73
N TYR A 8 13.77 -3.34 -10.54
CA TYR A 8 12.64 -2.71 -9.87
C TYR A 8 12.14 -1.49 -10.66
N TRP A 9 13.05 -0.59 -11.05
CA TRP A 9 12.73 0.59 -11.85
C TRP A 9 12.13 0.24 -13.22
N GLN A 10 12.70 -0.75 -13.91
CA GLN A 10 12.15 -1.25 -15.17
C GLN A 10 10.73 -1.81 -15.00
N PHE A 11 10.49 -2.52 -13.90
CA PHE A 11 9.16 -3.01 -13.57
C PHE A 11 8.19 -1.86 -13.30
N LEU A 12 8.57 -0.86 -12.50
CA LEU A 12 7.69 0.28 -12.23
C LEU A 12 7.35 1.02 -13.53
N ARG A 13 8.28 1.24 -14.45
CA ARG A 13 7.94 1.87 -15.74
C ARG A 13 6.84 1.14 -16.52
N HIS A 14 6.81 -0.19 -16.45
CA HIS A 14 5.79 -0.99 -17.12
C HIS A 14 5.38 -2.20 -16.27
N PRO A 15 4.51 -2.00 -15.24
CA PRO A 15 4.14 -3.08 -14.34
C PRO A 15 3.33 -4.11 -15.13
N LYS A 16 3.71 -5.38 -14.97
CA LYS A 16 3.04 -6.51 -15.62
C LYS A 16 3.05 -7.73 -14.71
N LEU A 17 2.13 -8.66 -14.95
CA LEU A 17 2.13 -9.93 -14.23
C LEU A 17 3.41 -10.71 -14.56
N LEU A 18 4.18 -11.06 -13.53
CA LEU A 18 5.40 -11.85 -13.65
C LEU A 18 5.14 -13.32 -13.29
N LYS A 19 5.96 -14.23 -13.84
CA LYS A 19 6.08 -15.58 -13.28
C LYS A 19 6.83 -15.49 -11.95
N PHE A 20 6.51 -16.38 -11.01
CA PHE A 20 7.23 -16.41 -9.74
C PHE A 20 8.69 -16.77 -9.97
N SER A 21 9.59 -15.94 -9.46
CA SER A 21 11.02 -16.25 -9.43
C SER A 21 11.30 -17.19 -8.25
N LYS A 22 12.01 -18.28 -8.53
CA LYS A 22 12.51 -19.22 -7.52
C LYS A 22 13.95 -18.92 -7.10
N ASN A 23 14.57 -17.89 -7.68
CA ASN A 23 15.96 -17.54 -7.41
C ASN A 23 16.09 -16.89 -6.01
N LYS A 24 16.54 -17.69 -5.04
CA LYS A 24 16.72 -17.25 -3.64
C LYS A 24 17.77 -16.14 -3.48
N LEU A 25 18.84 -16.17 -4.28
CA LEU A 25 19.88 -15.13 -4.23
C LEU A 25 19.31 -13.79 -4.70
N GLN A 26 18.58 -13.79 -5.82
CA GLN A 26 17.93 -12.58 -6.32
C GLN A 26 16.84 -12.08 -5.37
N LEU A 27 16.04 -12.99 -4.79
CA LEU A 27 15.07 -12.64 -3.75
C LEU A 27 15.74 -11.90 -2.59
N ARG A 28 16.82 -12.46 -2.02
CA ARG A 28 17.55 -11.82 -0.92
C ARG A 28 18.07 -10.44 -1.32
N ASN A 29 18.66 -10.34 -2.51
CA ASN A 29 19.23 -9.09 -2.99
C ASN A 29 18.15 -8.02 -3.20
N ASP A 30 17.02 -8.38 -3.81
CA ASP A 30 15.88 -7.46 -3.99
C ASP A 30 15.28 -7.07 -2.64
N PHE A 31 15.10 -8.02 -1.72
CA PHE A 31 14.58 -7.78 -0.38
C PHE A 31 15.45 -6.78 0.38
N ILE A 32 16.76 -7.00 0.47
CA ILE A 32 17.67 -6.09 1.19
C ILE A 32 17.74 -4.73 0.50
N THR A 33 17.86 -4.72 -0.83
CA THR A 33 18.00 -3.48 -1.60
C THR A 33 16.77 -2.58 -1.47
N LEU A 34 15.56 -3.17 -1.57
CA LEU A 34 14.32 -2.42 -1.42
C LEU A 34 14.09 -1.99 0.03
N LEU A 35 14.47 -2.81 1.01
CA LEU A 35 14.37 -2.44 2.42
C LEU A 35 15.22 -1.18 2.70
N ILE A 36 16.48 -1.18 2.25
CA ILE A 36 17.37 -0.01 2.39
C ILE A 36 16.77 1.21 1.68
N LEU A 37 16.29 1.05 0.44
CA LEU A 37 15.68 2.14 -0.33
C LEU A 37 14.47 2.74 0.40
N ASP A 38 13.55 1.91 0.88
CA ASP A 38 12.34 2.34 1.55
C ASP A 38 12.67 3.06 2.88
N PHE A 39 13.66 2.57 3.63
CA PHE A 39 14.16 3.26 4.84
C PHE A 39 14.82 4.60 4.53
N MET A 40 15.64 4.68 3.48
CA MET A 40 16.26 5.95 3.06
C MET A 40 15.18 6.97 2.70
N ILE A 41 14.15 6.56 1.97
CA ILE A 41 13.03 7.44 1.61
C ILE A 41 12.24 7.85 2.86
N ALA A 42 11.92 6.91 3.75
CA ALA A 42 11.24 7.23 5.00
C ALA A 42 12.03 8.23 5.85
N PHE A 43 13.35 8.07 5.95
CA PHE A 43 14.23 9.01 6.64
C PHE A 43 14.21 10.41 6.00
N LEU A 44 14.31 10.50 4.67
CA LEU A 44 14.23 11.78 3.95
C LEU A 44 12.87 12.47 4.15
N VAL A 45 11.78 11.71 4.09
CA VAL A 45 10.42 12.23 4.31
C VAL A 45 10.25 12.72 5.75
N MET A 46 10.69 11.94 6.75
CA MET A 46 10.64 12.35 8.15
C MET A 46 11.51 13.57 8.43
N GLY A 47 12.71 13.65 7.85
CA GLY A 47 13.58 14.84 7.96
C GLY A 47 12.92 16.08 7.37
N THR A 48 12.27 15.94 6.20
CA THR A 48 11.52 17.04 5.57
C THR A 48 10.35 17.49 6.44
N LEU A 49 9.55 16.55 6.96
CA LEU A 49 8.44 16.87 7.87
C LEU A 49 8.94 17.60 9.13
N SER A 50 10.04 17.13 9.74
CA SER A 50 10.64 17.75 10.92
C SER A 50 11.06 19.20 10.67
N ILE A 51 11.71 19.48 9.54
CA ILE A 51 12.10 20.84 9.14
C ILE A 51 10.86 21.73 8.95
N LEU A 52 9.85 21.25 8.20
CA LEU A 52 8.64 22.03 7.94
C LEU A 52 7.86 22.34 9.23
N LEU A 53 7.80 21.39 10.16
CA LEU A 53 7.18 21.59 11.48
C LEU A 53 7.98 22.58 12.34
N HIS A 54 9.31 22.48 12.36
CA HIS A 54 10.18 23.38 13.11
C HIS A 54 9.98 24.85 12.70
N TYR A 55 9.90 25.11 11.39
CA TYR A 55 9.62 26.44 10.84
C TYR A 55 8.12 26.80 10.78
N LYS A 56 7.24 25.96 11.34
CA LYS A 56 5.78 26.15 11.38
C LYS A 56 5.15 26.38 9.99
N LEU A 57 5.74 25.80 8.95
CA LEU A 57 5.24 25.87 7.57
C LEU A 57 4.06 24.90 7.34
N ILE A 58 3.94 23.87 8.17
CA ILE A 58 2.80 22.94 8.18
C ILE A 58 2.28 22.77 9.61
N LYS A 59 1.03 22.32 9.73
CA LYS A 59 0.41 22.01 11.01
C LYS A 59 0.91 20.67 11.56
N GLU A 60 1.11 20.61 12.87
CA GLU A 60 1.42 19.36 13.55
C GLU A 60 0.17 18.49 13.74
N TYR A 61 0.32 17.21 13.40
CA TYR A 61 -0.73 16.20 13.57
C TYR A 61 -0.20 15.03 14.40
N PRO A 62 -0.86 14.69 15.52
CA PRO A 62 -0.38 13.63 16.38
C PRO A 62 -0.63 12.25 15.75
N LEU A 63 0.39 11.40 15.80
CA LEU A 63 0.27 10.00 15.42
C LEU A 63 -0.47 9.20 16.49
N ILE A 64 -1.20 8.17 16.07
CA ILE A 64 -1.82 7.22 16.99
C ILE A 64 -0.72 6.35 17.62
N ASP A 65 -0.54 6.51 18.92
CA ASP A 65 0.39 5.69 19.70
C ASP A 65 -0.31 4.43 20.23
N LEU A 66 -0.08 3.30 19.57
CA LEU A 66 -0.61 1.99 19.99
C LEU A 66 0.10 1.45 21.24
N THR A 67 1.34 1.85 21.50
CA THR A 67 2.09 1.38 22.68
C THR A 67 1.47 1.91 23.96
N LYS A 68 1.07 3.19 23.97
CA LYS A 68 0.31 3.80 25.09
C LYS A 68 -1.08 3.18 25.26
N ARG A 69 -1.70 2.70 24.19
CA ARG A 69 -3.07 2.16 24.23
C ARG A 69 -3.15 0.70 24.66
N PHE A 70 -2.23 -0.13 24.21
CA PHE A 70 -2.30 -1.59 24.39
C PHE A 70 -1.11 -2.17 25.17
N GLY A 71 -0.02 -1.42 25.34
CA GLY A 71 1.26 -1.88 25.88
C GLY A 71 2.26 -2.24 24.79
N LEU A 72 3.55 -2.32 25.15
CA LEU A 72 4.65 -2.52 24.18
C LEU A 72 4.55 -3.85 23.43
N LEU A 73 4.33 -4.97 24.14
CA LEU A 73 4.33 -6.30 23.54
C LEU A 73 3.15 -6.52 22.59
N SER A 74 1.95 -6.12 23.01
CA SER A 74 0.73 -6.23 22.21
C SER A 74 0.75 -5.29 21.01
N ALA A 75 1.22 -4.05 21.17
CA ALA A 75 1.43 -3.12 20.07
C ALA A 75 2.45 -3.67 19.07
N GLY A 76 3.57 -4.22 19.55
CA GLY A 76 4.57 -4.88 18.71
C GLY A 76 3.98 -6.04 17.91
N PHE A 77 3.18 -6.91 18.53
CA PHE A 77 2.50 -7.99 17.82
C PHE A 77 1.53 -7.45 16.75
N LEU A 78 0.73 -6.44 17.10
CA LEU A 78 -0.23 -5.84 16.17
C LEU A 78 0.46 -5.19 14.96
N ILE A 79 1.49 -4.37 15.20
CA ILE A 79 2.19 -3.59 14.17
C ILE A 79 3.09 -4.47 13.30
N CYS A 80 3.79 -5.43 13.91
CA CYS A 80 4.83 -6.19 13.23
C CYS A 80 4.33 -7.52 12.65
N VAL A 81 3.19 -8.04 13.11
CA VAL A 81 2.67 -9.34 12.67
C VAL A 81 1.24 -9.23 12.15
N ALA A 82 0.29 -8.78 12.98
CA ALA A 82 -1.12 -8.80 12.62
C ALA A 82 -1.45 -7.86 11.46
N ALA A 83 -0.98 -6.61 11.51
CA ALA A 83 -1.19 -5.62 10.46
C ALA A 83 -0.55 -6.05 9.12
N PRO A 84 0.75 -6.43 9.05
CA PRO A 84 1.34 -6.98 7.83
C PRO A 84 0.57 -8.15 7.23
N PHE A 85 0.12 -9.10 8.06
CA PHE A 85 -0.63 -10.25 7.57
C PHE A 85 -1.98 -9.84 6.95
N LEU A 86 -2.75 -9.01 7.66
CA LEU A 86 -4.06 -8.55 7.21
C LEU A 86 -3.96 -7.62 6.00
N GLU A 87 -3.07 -6.64 6.06
CA GLU A 87 -2.89 -5.66 5.00
C GLU A 87 -2.38 -6.31 3.72
N GLU A 88 -1.36 -7.16 3.77
CA GLU A 88 -0.92 -7.85 2.56
C GLU A 88 -2.00 -8.82 2.03
N GLY A 89 -2.76 -9.46 2.92
CA GLY A 89 -3.91 -10.26 2.56
C GLY A 89 -4.96 -9.48 1.76
N ILE A 90 -5.31 -8.27 2.19
CA ILE A 90 -6.31 -7.43 1.55
C ILE A 90 -5.76 -6.77 0.27
N PHE A 91 -4.65 -6.06 0.40
CA PHE A 91 -4.14 -5.19 -0.66
C PHE A 91 -3.39 -5.98 -1.74
N ARG A 92 -2.70 -7.08 -1.40
CA ARG A 92 -1.75 -7.75 -2.31
C ARG A 92 -2.24 -9.09 -2.84
N TYR A 93 -3.16 -9.77 -2.14
CA TYR A 93 -3.71 -11.03 -2.65
C TYR A 93 -4.41 -10.85 -4.00
N GLN A 94 -5.21 -9.79 -4.11
CA GLN A 94 -6.02 -9.47 -5.28
C GLN A 94 -5.19 -9.20 -6.54
N LEU A 95 -3.95 -8.68 -6.43
CA LEU A 95 -3.14 -8.23 -7.57
C LEU A 95 -2.88 -9.30 -8.64
N ARG A 96 -2.97 -10.60 -8.31
CA ARG A 96 -2.81 -11.68 -9.30
C ARG A 96 -4.12 -12.22 -9.87
N LYS A 97 -5.27 -11.75 -9.38
CA LYS A 97 -6.59 -12.28 -9.69
C LYS A 97 -7.45 -11.14 -10.23
N ARG A 98 -7.59 -11.07 -11.56
CA ARG A 98 -8.36 -10.03 -12.28
C ARG A 98 -9.69 -9.67 -11.62
N THR A 99 -10.54 -10.67 -11.37
CA THR A 99 -11.85 -10.45 -10.75
C THR A 99 -11.70 -9.77 -9.39
N LEU A 100 -10.85 -10.30 -8.51
CA LEU A 100 -10.63 -9.69 -7.20
C LEU A 100 -10.05 -8.27 -7.30
N SER A 101 -9.21 -7.98 -8.29
CA SER A 101 -8.71 -6.62 -8.49
C SER A 101 -9.80 -5.62 -8.85
N ILE A 102 -10.76 -6.01 -9.70
CA ILE A 102 -11.89 -5.15 -10.05
C ILE A 102 -12.75 -4.86 -8.80
N TYR A 103 -13.09 -5.89 -8.03
CA TYR A 103 -13.86 -5.73 -6.80
C TYR A 103 -13.11 -4.94 -5.73
N PHE A 104 -11.83 -5.24 -5.52
CA PHE A 104 -10.99 -4.50 -4.58
C PHE A 104 -10.99 -3.00 -4.90
N LEU A 105 -10.69 -2.64 -6.16
CA LEU A 105 -10.61 -1.23 -6.56
C LEU A 105 -11.95 -0.50 -6.36
N THR A 106 -13.05 -1.08 -6.84
CA THR A 106 -14.38 -0.47 -6.76
C THR A 106 -14.88 -0.34 -5.32
N ILE A 107 -14.66 -1.35 -4.48
CA ILE A 107 -15.01 -1.31 -3.05
C ILE A 107 -14.14 -0.29 -2.32
N SER A 108 -12.84 -0.24 -2.58
CA SER A 108 -11.95 0.77 -1.97
C SER A 108 -12.38 2.19 -2.34
N LEU A 109 -12.71 2.44 -3.61
CA LEU A 109 -13.24 3.73 -4.05
C LEU A 109 -14.58 4.06 -3.37
N ALA A 110 -15.45 3.07 -3.19
CA ALA A 110 -16.70 3.26 -2.45
C ALA A 110 -16.44 3.64 -1.00
N CYS A 111 -15.55 2.94 -0.29
CA CYS A 111 -15.18 3.25 1.09
C CYS A 111 -14.62 4.67 1.22
N ILE A 112 -13.74 5.08 0.29
CA ILE A 112 -13.17 6.43 0.27
C ILE A 112 -14.26 7.49 0.04
N ALA A 113 -15.16 7.27 -0.93
CA ALA A 113 -16.24 8.22 -1.19
C ALA A 113 -17.23 8.31 -0.02
N ILE A 114 -17.57 7.17 0.58
CA ILE A 114 -18.46 7.06 1.75
C ILE A 114 -17.86 7.77 2.97
N SER A 115 -16.54 7.63 3.21
CA SER A 115 -15.90 8.28 4.37
C SER A 115 -15.89 9.81 4.29
N ASN A 116 -16.07 10.37 3.08
CA ASN A 116 -16.14 11.80 2.83
C ASN A 116 -17.58 12.31 2.62
N THR A 117 -18.59 11.47 2.83
CA THR A 117 -20.01 11.80 2.60
C THR A 117 -20.80 11.76 3.91
N ALA A 118 -21.56 12.82 4.21
CA ALA A 118 -22.38 12.87 5.42
C ALA A 118 -23.73 12.16 5.28
N ASN A 119 -24.39 12.26 4.12
CA ASN A 119 -25.75 11.76 3.88
C ASN A 119 -25.81 10.22 3.74
N ASP A 120 -26.55 9.54 4.60
CA ASP A 120 -26.62 8.07 4.63
C ASP A 120 -27.27 7.44 3.39
N TYR A 121 -28.30 8.07 2.82
CA TYR A 121 -28.89 7.60 1.55
C TYR A 121 -27.87 7.67 0.42
N LEU A 122 -27.06 8.75 0.38
CA LEU A 122 -26.01 8.89 -0.62
C LEU A 122 -24.91 7.84 -0.44
N LYS A 123 -24.54 7.48 0.81
CA LYS A 123 -23.58 6.39 1.08
C LYS A 123 -24.06 5.07 0.49
N ILE A 124 -25.32 4.72 0.72
CA ILE A 124 -25.94 3.49 0.18
C ILE A 124 -25.94 3.54 -1.35
N ALA A 125 -26.34 4.66 -1.94
CA ALA A 125 -26.35 4.84 -3.39
C ALA A 125 -24.95 4.69 -4.01
N ILE A 126 -23.92 5.30 -3.41
CA ILE A 126 -22.52 5.17 -3.85
C ILE A 126 -22.07 3.71 -3.82
N PHE A 127 -22.32 3.01 -2.70
CA PHE A 127 -21.94 1.61 -2.54
C PHE A 127 -22.58 0.73 -3.61
N ILE A 128 -23.92 0.82 -3.77
CA ILE A 128 -24.67 0.03 -4.76
C ILE A 128 -24.17 0.33 -6.17
N SER A 129 -23.96 1.60 -6.51
CA SER A 129 -23.53 2.02 -7.84
C SER A 129 -22.15 1.46 -8.19
N LEU A 130 -21.17 1.58 -7.30
CA LEU A 130 -19.82 1.08 -7.53
C LEU A 130 -19.76 -0.45 -7.50
N PHE A 131 -20.56 -1.10 -6.65
CA PHE A 131 -20.69 -2.55 -6.66
C PHE A 131 -21.28 -3.06 -7.99
N LEU A 132 -22.32 -2.39 -8.50
CA LEU A 132 -22.90 -2.72 -9.81
C LEU A 132 -21.87 -2.53 -10.93
N ILE A 133 -21.11 -1.44 -10.92
CA ILE A 133 -20.00 -1.21 -11.86
C ILE A 133 -18.97 -2.36 -11.79
N ALA A 134 -18.64 -2.85 -10.59
CA ALA A 134 -17.73 -3.98 -10.43
C ALA A 134 -18.27 -5.25 -11.10
N VAL A 135 -19.55 -5.57 -10.87
CA VAL A 135 -20.25 -6.71 -11.46
C VAL A 135 -20.31 -6.59 -12.99
N LEU A 136 -20.66 -5.42 -13.52
CA LEU A 136 -20.71 -5.15 -14.96
C LEU A 136 -19.33 -5.28 -15.61
N CYS A 137 -18.29 -4.73 -14.98
CA CYS A 137 -16.91 -4.87 -15.45
C CYS A 137 -16.46 -6.35 -15.48
N ASP A 138 -16.66 -7.09 -14.39
CA ASP A 138 -16.24 -8.49 -14.30
C ASP A 138 -17.00 -9.41 -15.28
N THR A 139 -18.32 -9.25 -15.38
CA THR A 139 -19.16 -9.97 -16.37
C THR A 139 -18.72 -9.65 -17.79
N ARG A 140 -18.44 -8.38 -18.09
CA ARG A 140 -17.92 -7.98 -19.39
C ARG A 140 -16.58 -8.64 -19.70
N PHE A 141 -15.65 -8.68 -18.75
CA PHE A 141 -14.36 -9.38 -18.91
C PHE A 141 -14.50 -10.89 -19.11
N LYS A 142 -15.48 -11.53 -18.45
CA LYS A 142 -15.78 -12.96 -18.58
C LYS A 142 -16.45 -13.30 -19.93
N SER A 143 -17.28 -12.40 -20.45
CA SER A 143 -17.96 -12.55 -21.76
C SER A 143 -17.02 -12.43 -22.96
N MET A 144 -15.85 -11.79 -22.81
CA MET A 144 -14.91 -11.57 -23.91
C MET A 144 -14.13 -12.84 -24.27
N PRO A 145 -13.71 -12.99 -25.55
CA PRO A 145 -12.74 -14.01 -25.93
C PRO A 145 -11.48 -13.94 -25.06
N LYS A 146 -10.96 -15.10 -24.63
CA LYS A 146 -9.83 -15.20 -23.68
C LYS A 146 -8.62 -14.36 -24.09
N VAL A 147 -8.26 -14.38 -25.38
CA VAL A 147 -7.13 -13.62 -25.93
C VAL A 147 -7.33 -12.11 -25.78
N LYS A 148 -8.51 -11.60 -26.18
CA LYS A 148 -8.85 -10.17 -26.07
C LYS A 148 -8.91 -9.72 -24.61
N SER A 149 -9.51 -10.54 -23.76
CA SER A 149 -9.63 -10.31 -22.31
C SER A 149 -8.25 -10.21 -21.64
N TYR A 150 -7.33 -11.11 -21.98
CA TYR A 150 -5.96 -11.11 -21.49
C TYR A 150 -5.16 -9.88 -21.95
N PHE A 151 -5.26 -9.52 -23.23
CA PHE A 151 -4.57 -8.35 -23.77
C PHE A 151 -5.06 -7.04 -23.14
N LEU A 152 -6.38 -6.88 -22.98
CA LEU A 152 -6.94 -5.73 -22.28
C LEU A 152 -6.48 -5.69 -20.82
N TRP A 153 -6.48 -6.83 -20.13
CA TRP A 153 -6.00 -6.89 -18.75
C TRP A 153 -4.55 -6.47 -18.62
N GLN A 154 -3.66 -6.90 -19.52
CA GLN A 154 -2.26 -6.48 -19.49
C GLN A 154 -2.08 -4.96 -19.63
N LYS A 155 -2.89 -4.30 -20.47
CA LYS A 155 -2.88 -2.84 -20.62
C LYS A 155 -3.33 -2.12 -19.35
N LEU A 156 -4.34 -2.65 -18.67
CA LEU A 156 -4.91 -2.06 -17.47
C LEU A 156 -4.13 -2.40 -16.20
N TYR A 157 -3.32 -3.47 -16.23
CA TYR A 157 -2.66 -4.01 -15.05
C TYR A 157 -1.78 -2.97 -14.33
N GLY A 158 -1.06 -2.14 -15.08
CA GLY A 158 -0.26 -1.05 -14.51
C GLY A 158 -1.09 -0.10 -13.65
N TRP A 159 -2.29 0.26 -14.11
CA TRP A 159 -3.21 1.10 -13.34
C TRP A 159 -3.67 0.44 -12.05
N PHE A 160 -4.07 -0.83 -12.10
CA PHE A 160 -4.46 -1.57 -10.89
C PHE A 160 -3.32 -1.68 -9.88
N PHE A 161 -2.10 -1.91 -10.36
CA PHE A 161 -0.91 -1.95 -9.52
C PHE A 161 -0.70 -0.61 -8.79
N TYR A 162 -0.70 0.50 -9.51
CA TYR A 162 -0.49 1.83 -8.94
C TYR A 162 -1.62 2.27 -8.02
N LEU A 163 -2.88 2.09 -8.42
CA LEU A 163 -4.03 2.44 -7.60
C LEU A 163 -4.04 1.66 -6.29
N THR A 164 -3.61 0.40 -6.30
CA THR A 164 -3.47 -0.38 -5.05
C THR A 164 -2.46 0.24 -4.10
N ALA A 165 -1.30 0.71 -4.60
CA ALA A 165 -0.30 1.39 -3.78
C ALA A 165 -0.81 2.75 -3.24
N VAL A 166 -1.55 3.50 -4.06
CA VAL A 166 -2.17 4.77 -3.64
C VAL A 166 -3.23 4.55 -2.58
N ILE A 167 -4.13 3.57 -2.75
CA ILE A 167 -5.17 3.24 -1.75
C ILE A 167 -4.51 2.77 -0.45
N PHE A 168 -3.45 1.96 -0.54
CA PHE A 168 -2.68 1.55 0.62
C PHE A 168 -2.13 2.76 1.39
N ALA A 169 -1.49 3.71 0.70
CA ALA A 169 -0.99 4.94 1.31
C ALA A 169 -2.12 5.80 1.90
N TYR A 170 -3.25 5.92 1.19
CA TYR A 170 -4.41 6.69 1.64
C TYR A 170 -4.98 6.16 2.96
N VAL A 171 -5.11 4.84 3.12
CA VAL A 171 -5.64 4.25 4.37
C VAL A 171 -4.74 4.58 5.56
N HIS A 172 -3.43 4.74 5.34
CA HIS A 172 -2.48 5.12 6.39
C HIS A 172 -2.64 6.56 6.87
N LEU A 173 -3.40 7.41 6.18
CA LEU A 173 -3.80 8.72 6.69
C LEU A 173 -4.53 8.61 8.04
N SER A 174 -5.26 7.52 8.26
CA SER A 174 -5.96 7.24 9.51
C SER A 174 -5.04 7.08 10.73
N ASN A 175 -3.72 6.87 10.52
CA ASN A 175 -2.74 6.81 11.60
C ASN A 175 -2.42 8.20 12.18
N THR A 176 -2.81 9.27 11.50
CA THR A 176 -2.54 10.66 11.90
C THR A 176 -3.86 11.34 12.29
N LYS A 177 -4.06 11.65 13.57
CA LYS A 177 -5.35 12.16 14.04
C LYS A 177 -5.61 13.57 13.52
N GLY A 178 -6.76 13.77 12.88
CA GLY A 178 -7.22 15.08 12.41
C GLY A 178 -6.64 15.54 11.08
N LEU A 179 -5.68 14.81 10.52
CA LEU A 179 -5.17 15.07 9.17
C LEU A 179 -6.14 14.50 8.14
N THR A 180 -6.51 15.30 7.15
CA THR A 180 -7.42 14.92 6.07
C THR A 180 -6.86 15.38 4.74
N VAL A 181 -7.45 14.93 3.62
CA VAL A 181 -7.06 15.38 2.28
C VAL A 181 -7.29 16.87 2.01
N ALA A 182 -8.00 17.58 2.89
CA ALA A 182 -8.18 19.02 2.81
C ALA A 182 -6.89 19.80 3.13
N ASP A 183 -5.97 19.23 3.90
CA ASP A 183 -4.66 19.81 4.17
C ASP A 183 -3.62 19.18 3.22
N PRO A 184 -3.06 19.92 2.24
CA PRO A 184 -2.11 19.38 1.26
C PRO A 184 -0.86 18.70 1.85
N SER A 185 -0.50 19.00 3.09
CA SER A 185 0.61 18.34 3.77
C SER A 185 0.40 16.82 3.91
N PHE A 186 -0.85 16.32 3.80
CA PHE A 186 -1.17 14.89 3.82
C PHE A 186 -0.30 14.06 2.87
N ILE A 187 0.10 14.63 1.73
CA ILE A 187 0.94 13.98 0.73
C ILE A 187 2.27 13.55 1.36
N LEU A 188 2.89 14.40 2.17
CA LEU A 188 4.16 14.09 2.84
C LEU A 188 3.99 13.01 3.90
N TYR A 189 2.86 13.02 4.64
CA TYR A 189 2.58 12.03 5.68
C TYR A 189 2.37 10.61 5.16
N ILE A 190 1.91 10.46 3.91
CA ILE A 190 1.65 9.14 3.28
C ILE A 190 2.70 8.75 2.23
N LEU A 191 3.67 9.62 1.94
CA LEU A 191 4.63 9.40 0.84
C LEU A 191 5.51 8.17 1.07
N ALA A 192 6.00 7.98 2.30
CA ALA A 192 6.78 6.80 2.65
C ALA A 192 5.95 5.51 2.47
N GLN A 193 4.67 5.57 2.84
CA GLN A 193 3.70 4.48 2.74
C GLN A 193 3.36 4.15 1.28
N LEU A 194 3.30 5.16 0.40
CA LEU A 194 3.17 4.97 -1.03
C LEU A 194 4.36 4.20 -1.61
N VAL A 195 5.58 4.61 -1.24
CA VAL A 195 6.82 4.01 -1.74
C VAL A 195 6.95 2.55 -1.31
N ILE A 196 6.81 2.26 -0.01
CA ILE A 196 6.80 0.85 0.45
C ILE A 196 5.64 0.07 -0.16
N GLY A 197 4.50 0.72 -0.41
CA GLY A 197 3.37 0.12 -1.11
C GLY A 197 3.72 -0.41 -2.49
N LEU A 198 4.56 0.31 -3.23
CA LEU A 198 5.12 -0.11 -4.53
C LEU A 198 6.12 -1.27 -4.38
N SER A 199 7.01 -1.20 -3.40
CA SER A 199 8.01 -2.25 -3.10
C SER A 199 7.33 -3.57 -2.72
N LEU A 200 6.31 -3.52 -1.85
CA LEU A 200 5.47 -4.67 -1.47
C LEU A 200 4.73 -5.25 -2.67
N GLY A 201 4.16 -4.40 -3.52
CA GLY A 201 3.55 -4.82 -4.77
C GLY A 201 4.53 -5.56 -5.69
N TYR A 202 5.74 -5.04 -5.86
CA TYR A 202 6.78 -5.69 -6.66
C TYR A 202 7.15 -7.06 -6.12
N LEU A 203 7.41 -7.17 -4.81
CA LEU A 203 7.74 -8.44 -4.17
C LEU A 203 6.59 -9.45 -4.26
N ARG A 204 5.35 -8.99 -4.11
CA ARG A 204 4.15 -9.81 -4.29
C ARG A 204 4.08 -10.42 -5.70
N ILE A 205 4.41 -9.62 -6.71
CA ILE A 205 4.32 -10.02 -8.12
C ILE A 205 5.53 -10.84 -8.54
N LYS A 206 6.72 -10.61 -8.01
CA LYS A 206 7.91 -11.36 -8.38
C LYS A 206 8.09 -12.65 -7.58
N TYR A 207 7.77 -12.65 -6.28
CA TYR A 207 8.14 -13.74 -5.37
C TYR A 207 6.94 -14.39 -4.68
N GLY A 208 5.88 -13.64 -4.36
CA GLY A 208 4.68 -14.19 -3.73
C GLY A 208 4.21 -13.42 -2.50
N LEU A 209 3.03 -13.79 -1.99
CA LEU A 209 2.38 -13.10 -0.88
C LEU A 209 3.18 -13.20 0.42
N ILE A 210 3.72 -14.38 0.73
CA ILE A 210 4.51 -14.62 1.95
C ILE A 210 5.71 -13.68 2.02
N TYR A 211 6.40 -13.44 0.90
CA TYR A 211 7.55 -12.54 0.88
C TYR A 211 7.17 -11.07 1.04
N ALA A 212 5.99 -10.66 0.57
CA ALA A 212 5.46 -9.33 0.84
C ALA A 212 5.11 -9.18 2.34
N ILE A 213 4.48 -10.20 2.96
CA ILE A 213 4.20 -10.22 4.41
C ILE A 213 5.49 -10.11 5.22
N LEU A 214 6.51 -10.93 4.91
CA LEU A 214 7.79 -10.91 5.61
C LEU A 214 8.53 -9.58 5.44
N PHE A 215 8.48 -8.98 4.25
CA PHE A 215 9.06 -7.67 4.00
C PHE A 215 8.37 -6.58 4.81
N HIS A 216 7.04 -6.55 4.78
CA HIS A 216 6.25 -5.59 5.55
C HIS A 216 6.50 -5.75 7.06
N ALA A 217 6.49 -6.99 7.57
CA ALA A 217 6.79 -7.29 8.97
C ALA A 217 8.21 -6.85 9.37
N SER A 218 9.19 -7.04 8.49
CA SER A 218 10.58 -6.60 8.73
C SER A 218 10.69 -5.08 8.77
N TYR A 219 10.04 -4.38 7.83
CA TYR A 219 10.02 -2.92 7.80
C TYR A 219 9.34 -2.34 9.04
N ASN A 220 8.15 -2.82 9.38
CA ASN A 220 7.43 -2.38 10.58
C ASN A 220 8.20 -2.74 11.87
N GLY A 221 8.78 -3.94 11.93
CA GLY A 221 9.59 -4.37 13.07
C GLY A 221 10.79 -3.49 13.31
N LEU A 222 11.54 -3.14 12.26
CA LEU A 222 12.67 -2.22 12.36
C LEU A 222 12.24 -0.81 12.79
N LEU A 223 11.17 -0.26 12.22
CA LEU A 223 10.63 1.04 12.66
C LEU A 223 10.15 1.01 14.11
N PHE A 224 9.46 -0.06 14.51
CA PHE A 224 8.97 -0.23 15.87
C PHE A 224 10.13 -0.33 16.87
N LEU A 225 11.21 -1.05 16.52
CA LEU A 225 12.41 -1.12 17.34
C LEU A 225 13.10 0.24 17.47
N ILE A 226 13.24 1.00 16.38
CA ILE A 226 13.79 2.36 16.42
C ILE A 226 12.96 3.25 17.33
N MET A 227 11.63 3.21 17.23
CA MET A 227 10.73 3.99 18.09
C MET A 227 10.84 3.56 19.56
N ALA A 228 10.85 2.25 19.83
CA ALA A 228 10.93 1.73 21.20
C ALA A 228 12.28 2.03 21.88
N LEU A 229 13.37 2.04 21.11
CA LEU A 229 14.72 2.38 21.61
C LEU A 229 14.97 3.90 21.67
N GLY A 230 14.33 4.67 20.80
CA GLY A 230 14.46 6.12 20.69
C GLY A 230 13.73 6.91 21.79
N GLY A 231 12.87 6.25 22.58
CA GLY A 231 12.27 6.80 23.79
C GLY A 231 10.76 7.02 23.69
N ALA A 232 10.06 6.44 24.66
CA ALA A 232 8.73 6.86 25.11
C ALA A 232 8.76 8.26 25.74
#